data_AF-A0A349YMC3-F1
#
_entry.id   AF-A0A349YMC3-F1
#
_cell.length_a   1.000
_cell.length_b   1.000
_cell.length_c   1.000
_cell.angle_alpha   90.00
_cell.angle_beta   90.00
_cell.angle_gamma   90.00
#
_symmetry.space_group_name_H-M   'P 1'
#
loop_
_entity.id
_entity.type
_entity.pdbx_description
1 polymer ?
#
loop_
_entity_poly.entity_id
_entity_poly.type
_entity_poly.pdbx_seq_one_letter_code
_entity_poly.pdbx_strand_id
1 'polypeptide(L)'
;MYILTAKRGNVIIGIGPELDYMSNGYPRLIDINVAFPIETTNVHEVAEVPTEVREGQYCYDTEKGFYENPDWVAPYDAETHITNLEQQITDLQMALCDVYEMKEA
;
A
#
# COMPACT_ATOMS: atom_id res chain seq x y z
N MET A 1 -16.55 -12.84 4.49
CA MET A 1 -15.23 -12.37 4.03
C MET A 1 -14.32 -12.33 5.25
N TYR A 2 -13.05 -12.69 5.12
CA TYR A 2 -12.09 -12.71 6.22
C TYR A 2 -11.01 -11.66 6.01
N ILE A 3 -10.68 -10.97 7.10
CA ILE A 3 -9.55 -10.04 7.18
C ILE A 3 -8.61 -10.56 8.25
N LEU A 4 -7.33 -10.65 7.89
CA LEU A 4 -6.26 -10.94 8.81
C LEU A 4 -5.50 -9.64 9.07
N THR A 5 -5.34 -9.28 10.34
CA THR A 5 -4.54 -8.11 10.73
C THR A 5 -3.34 -8.50 11.58
N ALA A 6 -2.24 -7.76 11.45
CA ALA A 6 -1.15 -7.83 12.40
C ALA A 6 -1.63 -7.37 13.77
N LYS A 7 -1.41 -8.16 14.82
CA LYS A 7 -1.76 -7.78 16.21
C LYS A 7 -1.15 -6.45 16.62
N ARG A 8 0.05 -6.17 16.11
CA ARG A 8 0.71 -4.88 16.29
C ARG A 8 0.22 -3.94 15.20
N GLY A 9 -0.51 -2.90 15.60
CA GLY A 9 -0.95 -1.81 14.71
C GLY A 9 -2.18 -2.11 13.86
N ASN A 10 -2.74 -3.33 13.94
CA ASN A 10 -3.95 -3.75 13.22
C ASN A 10 -3.86 -3.61 11.69
N VAL A 11 -2.64 -3.56 11.14
CA VAL A 11 -2.42 -3.48 9.69
C VAL A 11 -3.00 -4.71 9.01
N ILE A 12 -3.78 -4.51 7.95
CA ILE A 12 -4.34 -5.61 7.16
C ILE A 12 -3.21 -6.29 6.41
N ILE A 13 -3.06 -7.59 6.61
CA ILE A 13 -2.00 -8.42 6.02
C ILE A 13 -2.54 -9.52 5.11
N GLY A 14 -3.86 -9.72 5.12
CA GLY A 14 -4.52 -10.70 4.28
C GLY A 14 -6.01 -10.41 4.19
N ILE A 15 -6.57 -10.52 2.99
CA ILE A 15 -8.01 -10.44 2.74
C ILE A 15 -8.40 -11.62 1.85
N GLY A 16 -9.42 -12.38 2.24
CA GLY A 16 -9.89 -13.47 1.42
C GLY A 16 -11.30 -13.94 1.75
N PRO A 17 -12.01 -14.56 0.78
CA PRO A 17 -13.39 -14.97 0.95
C PRO A 17 -13.53 -16.17 1.90
N GLU A 18 -12.49 -17.00 1.99
CA GLU A 18 -12.50 -18.28 2.71
C GLU A 18 -11.27 -18.43 3.59
N LEU A 19 -11.50 -18.96 4.79
CA LEU A 19 -10.48 -19.20 5.80
C LEU A 19 -10.57 -20.63 6.29
N ASP A 20 -9.43 -21.29 6.42
CA ASP A 20 -9.29 -22.49 7.22
C ASP A 20 -8.14 -22.38 8.23
N TYR A 21 -7.92 -23.45 8.97
CA TYR A 21 -6.84 -23.55 9.94
C TYR A 21 -6.00 -24.77 9.64
N MET A 22 -4.69 -24.58 9.62
CA MET A 22 -3.74 -25.67 9.54
C MET A 22 -3.73 -26.50 10.83
N SER A 23 -3.13 -27.69 10.80
CA SER A 23 -3.03 -28.58 11.98
C SER A 23 -2.27 -27.96 13.16
N ASN A 24 -1.42 -26.96 12.91
CA ASN A 24 -0.72 -26.18 13.93
C ASN A 24 -1.53 -24.96 14.43
N GLY A 25 -2.79 -24.81 14.01
CA GLY A 25 -3.66 -23.70 14.38
C GLY A 25 -3.44 -22.40 13.61
N TYR A 26 -2.60 -22.39 12.57
CA TYR A 26 -2.36 -21.17 11.80
C TYR A 26 -3.54 -20.90 10.88
N PRO A 27 -4.15 -19.70 10.91
CA PRO A 27 -5.15 -19.31 9.93
C PRO A 27 -4.55 -19.27 8.54
N ARG A 28 -5.26 -19.80 7.56
CA ARG A 28 -4.86 -19.80 6.16
C ARG A 28 -6.00 -19.30 5.28
N LEU A 29 -5.67 -18.34 4.42
CA LEU A 29 -6.55 -17.90 3.36
C LEU A 29 -6.45 -18.91 2.20
N ILE A 30 -7.57 -19.53 1.86
CA ILE A 30 -7.60 -20.69 0.95
C ILE A 30 -7.30 -20.28 -0.49
N ASP A 31 -7.84 -19.13 -0.91
CA ASP A 31 -7.77 -18.59 -2.26
C ASP A 31 -6.33 -18.26 -2.69
N ILE A 32 -5.55 -17.67 -1.79
CA ILE A 32 -4.13 -17.36 -2.02
C ILE A 32 -3.18 -18.44 -1.49
N ASN A 33 -3.70 -19.43 -0.78
CA ASN A 33 -2.95 -20.51 -0.12
C ASN A 33 -1.80 -19.98 0.76
N VAL A 34 -2.07 -18.95 1.56
CA VAL A 34 -1.10 -18.34 2.49
C VAL A 34 -1.56 -18.55 3.92
N ALA A 35 -0.67 -19.09 4.76
CA ALA A 35 -0.89 -19.29 6.19
C ALA A 35 -0.16 -18.21 7.01
N PHE A 36 -0.79 -17.77 8.09
CA PHE A 36 -0.30 -16.67 8.91
C PHE A 36 -0.04 -17.16 10.35
N PRO A 37 1.06 -16.73 11.01
CA PRO A 37 1.33 -17.14 12.38
C PRO A 37 0.27 -16.64 13.36
N ILE A 38 -0.31 -17.54 14.14
CA ILE A 38 -1.36 -17.23 15.13
C ILE A 38 -0.89 -16.25 16.21
N GLU A 39 0.40 -16.27 16.53
CA GLU A 39 0.98 -15.41 17.58
C GLU A 39 0.95 -13.93 17.21
N THR A 40 1.00 -13.61 15.92
CA THR A 40 1.13 -12.23 15.42
C THR A 40 -0.11 -11.75 14.67
N THR A 41 -1.14 -12.59 14.54
CA THR A 41 -2.27 -12.33 13.63
C THR A 41 -3.60 -12.36 14.38
N ASN A 42 -4.47 -11.40 14.08
CA ASN A 42 -5.88 -11.42 14.42
C ASN A 42 -6.68 -11.83 13.19
N VAL A 43 -7.79 -12.55 13.41
CA VAL A 43 -8.73 -12.94 12.35
C VAL A 43 -10.05 -12.26 12.62
N HIS A 44 -10.59 -11.60 11.60
CA HIS A 44 -11.87 -10.92 11.65
C HIS A 44 -12.76 -11.42 10.51
N GLU A 45 -14.00 -11.78 10.83
CA GLU A 45 -15.02 -12.05 9.82
C GLU A 45 -15.85 -10.78 9.61
N VAL A 46 -15.96 -10.34 8.36
CA VAL A 46 -16.73 -9.17 7.97
C VAL A 46 -17.69 -9.50 6.84
N ALA A 47 -18.76 -8.72 6.73
CA ALA A 47 -19.74 -8.85 5.66
C ALA A 47 -19.12 -8.52 4.30
N GLU A 48 -18.43 -7.38 4.22
CA GLU A 48 -17.81 -6.88 3.00
C GLU A 48 -16.54 -6.08 3.32
N VAL A 49 -15.69 -5.95 2.31
CA VAL A 49 -14.47 -5.14 2.35
C VAL A 49 -14.62 -4.05 1.27
N PRO A 50 -14.48 -2.77 1.62
CA PRO A 50 -14.52 -1.68 0.64
C PRO A 50 -13.49 -1.87 -0.48
N THR A 51 -13.85 -1.49 -1.70
CA THR A 51 -13.04 -1.74 -2.91
C THR A 51 -11.69 -1.04 -2.93
N GLU A 52 -11.52 0.01 -2.15
CA GLU A 52 -10.33 0.83 -1.99
C GLU A 52 -9.37 0.29 -0.93
N VAL A 53 -9.85 -0.59 -0.05
CA VAL A 53 -9.03 -1.17 1.01
C VAL A 53 -8.02 -2.12 0.40
N ARG A 54 -6.76 -1.91 0.77
CA ARG A 54 -5.61 -2.71 0.33
C ARG A 54 -4.78 -3.12 1.53
N GLU A 55 -4.22 -4.32 1.44
CA GLU A 55 -3.25 -4.84 2.41
C GLU A 55 -2.07 -3.88 2.55
N GLY A 56 -1.56 -3.71 3.77
CA GLY A 56 -0.48 -2.79 4.12
C GLY A 56 -0.85 -1.30 4.14
N GLN A 57 -1.82 -0.87 3.33
CA GLN A 57 -2.30 0.52 3.25
C GLN A 57 -3.32 0.87 4.33
N TYR A 58 -4.09 -0.12 4.76
CA TYR A 58 -5.17 0.05 5.73
C TYR A 58 -4.98 -0.86 6.93
N CYS A 59 -5.60 -0.44 8.02
CA CYS A 59 -5.77 -1.19 9.26
C CYS A 59 -7.25 -1.52 9.47
N TYR A 60 -7.52 -2.49 10.33
CA TYR A 60 -8.88 -2.85 10.74
C TYR A 60 -8.96 -3.30 12.20
N ASP A 61 -9.94 -2.76 12.93
CA ASP A 61 -10.39 -3.31 14.20
C ASP A 61 -11.91 -3.19 14.36
N THR A 62 -12.48 -3.92 15.32
CA THR A 62 -13.93 -3.99 15.52
C THR A 62 -14.54 -2.70 16.08
N GLU A 63 -13.74 -1.78 16.64
CA GLU A 63 -14.23 -0.53 17.21
C GLU A 63 -14.25 0.61 16.18
N LYS A 64 -13.23 0.70 15.33
CA LYS A 64 -13.04 1.76 14.33
C LYS A 64 -13.47 1.36 12.92
N GLY A 65 -13.55 0.07 12.64
CA GLY A 65 -13.67 -0.44 11.27
C GLY A 65 -12.36 -0.25 10.50
N PHE A 66 -12.46 0.07 9.21
CA PHE A 66 -11.31 0.31 8.34
C PHE A 66 -10.77 1.74 8.51
N TYR A 67 -9.46 1.88 8.61
CA TYR A 67 -8.78 3.17 8.67
C TYR A 67 -7.40 3.12 8.01
N GLU A 68 -6.87 4.26 7.59
CA GLU A 68 -5.56 4.32 6.93
C GLU A 68 -4.44 3.89 7.90
N ASN A 69 -3.48 3.13 7.39
CA ASN A 69 -2.29 2.77 8.13
C ASN A 69 -1.37 4.01 8.24
N PRO A 70 -1.13 4.55 9.46
CA PRO A 70 -0.31 5.76 9.64
C PRO A 70 1.16 5.56 9.27
N ASP A 71 1.62 4.30 9.26
CA ASP A 71 3.00 3.95 8.90
C ASP A 71 3.15 3.62 7.41
N TRP A 72 2.05 3.66 6.64
CA TRP A 72 2.12 3.42 5.21
C TRP A 72 2.70 4.62 4.47
N VAL A 73 3.70 4.34 3.64
CA VAL A 73 4.32 5.32 2.76
C VAL A 73 4.16 4.81 1.34
N ALA A 74 3.67 5.68 0.45
CA ALA A 74 3.55 5.35 -0.95
C ALA A 74 4.92 4.94 -1.51
N PRO A 75 4.98 3.88 -2.35
CA PRO A 75 6.22 3.54 -3.03
C PRO A 75 6.70 4.74 -3.84
N TYR A 76 8.01 4.94 -3.85
CA TYR A 76 8.63 6.00 -4.62
C TYR A 76 8.39 5.77 -6.11
N ASP A 77 7.73 6.72 -6.76
CA ASP A 77 7.48 6.71 -8.20
C ASP A 77 8.67 7.30 -8.95
N ALA A 78 9.61 6.42 -9.31
CA ALA A 78 10.82 6.81 -10.02
C ALA A 78 10.51 7.35 -11.42
N GLU A 79 9.48 6.84 -12.11
CA GLU A 79 9.13 7.26 -13.47
C GLU A 79 8.62 8.70 -13.47
N THR A 80 7.65 9.01 -12.61
CA THR A 80 7.15 10.38 -12.45
C THR A 80 8.27 11.32 -12.03
N HIS A 81 9.18 10.87 -11.16
CA HIS A 81 10.32 11.69 -10.77
C HIS A 81 11.27 11.97 -11.94
N ILE A 82 11.62 10.96 -12.73
CA ILE A 82 12.48 11.10 -13.91
C ILE A 82 11.85 12.05 -14.92
N THR A 83 10.57 11.87 -15.26
CA THR A 83 9.86 12.75 -16.19
C THR A 83 9.85 14.20 -15.70
N ASN A 84 9.62 14.43 -14.41
CA ASN A 84 9.68 15.77 -13.83
C ASN A 84 11.08 16.39 -13.90
N LEU A 85 12.15 15.58 -13.78
CA LEU A 85 13.53 16.04 -13.93
C LEU A 85 13.87 16.36 -15.39
N GLU A 86 13.44 15.52 -16.34
CA GLU A 86 13.62 15.75 -17.77
C GLU A 86 12.93 17.05 -18.21
N GLN A 87 11.73 17.33 -17.71
CA GLN A 87 11.04 18.60 -17.96
C GLN A 87 11.83 19.78 -17.40
N GLN A 88 12.29 19.70 -16.15
CA GLN A 88 13.12 20.77 -15.55
C GLN A 88 14.41 21.02 -16.32
N ILE A 89 15.08 19.97 -16.79
CA ILE A 89 16.28 20.10 -17.63
C ILE A 89 15.94 20.82 -18.94
N THR A 90 14.83 20.44 -19.57
CA THR A 90 14.36 21.07 -20.82
C THR A 90 14.08 22.56 -20.62
N ASP A 91 13.34 22.91 -19.57
CA ASP A 91 12.98 24.30 -19.25
C ASP A 91 14.23 25.14 -18.97
N LEU A 92 15.21 24.58 -18.23
CA LEU A 92 16.48 25.25 -17.95
C LEU A 92 17.34 25.42 -19.21
N GLN A 93 17.34 24.44 -20.11
CA GLN A 93 18.05 24.54 -21.39
C GLN A 93 17.44 25.64 -22.28
N MET A 94 16.12 25.74 -22.33
CA MET A 94 15.43 26.82 -23.06
C MET A 94 15.76 28.19 -22.48
N ALA A 95 15.64 28.35 -21.15
CA ALA A 95 15.96 29.61 -20.49
C ALA A 95 17.43 30.03 -20.70
N LEU A 96 18.34 29.05 -20.76
CA LEU A 96 19.74 29.31 -21.04
C LEU A 96 19.95 29.78 -22.49
N CYS A 97 19.27 29.17 -23.47
CA CYS A 97 19.29 29.62 -24.87
C CYS A 97 18.83 31.08 -24.99
N ASP A 98 17.72 31.44 -24.36
CA ASP A 98 17.19 32.82 -24.38
C ASP A 98 18.24 33.82 -23.85
N VAL A 99 18.95 33.47 -22.78
CA VAL A 99 20.02 34.32 -22.21
C VAL A 99 21.23 34.45 -23.16
N TYR A 100 21.59 33.39 -23.89
CA TYR A 100 22.66 33.46 -24.87
C TYR A 100 22.28 34.33 -26.07
N GLU A 101 21.06 34.20 -26.59
CA GLU A 101 20.56 35.02 -27.70
C GLU A 101 20.48 36.51 -27.32
N MET A 102 20.07 36.83 -26.08
CA MET A 102 20.06 38.21 -25.58
C MET A 102 21.45 38.85 -25.43
N LYS A 103 22.52 38.07 -25.36
CA LYS A 103 23.90 38.59 -25.24
C LYS A 103 24.55 38.87 -26.60
N GLU A 104 24.04 38.31 -27.68
CA GLU A 104 24.58 38.51 -29.03
C GLU A 104 23.84 39.60 -29.84
N ALA A 105 22.75 40.16 -29.30
CA ALA A 105 21.98 41.28 -29.85
C ALA A 105 22.43 42.65 -29.31
#